data_AF-A0A2I8DNM3-F1
#
_entry.id   AF-A0A2I8DNM3-F1
#
_cell.length_a   1.000
_cell.length_b   1.000
_cell.length_c   1.000
_cell.angle_alpha   90.00
_cell.angle_beta   90.00
_cell.angle_gamma   90.00
#
_symmetry.space_group_name_H-M   'P 1'
#
loop_
_entity.id
_entity.type
_entity.pdbx_description
1 polymer ?
#
loop_
_entity_poly.entity_id
_entity_poly.type
_entity_poly.pdbx_seq_one_letter_code
_entity_poly.pdbx_strand_id
1 'polypeptide(L)'
;MMQAVSFARICAGLAGAVLLSASLAAKAADKVYFVEPKDGATVASPVKVKFGVDGMAVKPAGDMSAGSGHHHLIVDGKPVPKGEVVPTDDTHIHFGKGQTETELKLAPGKHTLTMQFADGAHRSYGPDLSSTISVTVK
;
A
#
# COMPACT_ATOMS: atom_id res chain seq x y z
N MET A 1 21.91 -22.20 81.31
CA MET A 1 22.34 -23.06 80.19
C MET A 1 22.01 -22.31 78.90
N MET A 2 23.00 -22.15 78.01
CA MET A 2 23.03 -21.64 76.62
C MET A 2 21.68 -21.76 75.85
N GLN A 3 21.24 -20.85 74.95
CA GLN A 3 21.75 -20.46 73.60
C GLN A 3 20.94 -19.20 73.15
N ALA A 4 21.43 -18.09 72.62
CA ALA A 4 22.21 -17.77 71.41
C ALA A 4 21.38 -17.42 70.13
N VAL A 5 21.82 -16.33 69.45
CA VAL A 5 21.69 -15.97 68.01
C VAL A 5 20.34 -15.36 67.55
N SER A 6 20.18 -14.39 66.63
CA SER A 6 20.88 -13.21 66.06
C SER A 6 19.98 -12.66 64.91
N PHE A 7 20.32 -11.48 64.39
CA PHE A 7 19.99 -10.88 63.07
C PHE A 7 18.72 -10.02 62.88
N ALA A 8 18.95 -8.71 62.97
CA ALA A 8 18.73 -7.65 61.97
C ALA A 8 17.65 -7.79 60.89
N ARG A 9 16.91 -6.70 60.64
CA ARG A 9 17.00 -5.93 59.37
C ARG A 9 16.12 -4.67 59.36
N ILE A 10 16.73 -3.57 58.95
CA ILE A 10 16.12 -2.29 58.53
C ILE A 10 15.54 -2.49 57.13
N CYS A 11 14.31 -2.03 56.87
CA CYS A 11 13.81 -1.78 55.52
C CYS A 11 13.09 -0.43 55.49
N ALA A 12 13.75 0.58 54.90
CA ALA A 12 13.14 1.83 54.47
C ALA A 12 12.42 1.61 53.14
N GLY A 13 11.12 1.88 53.08
CA GLY A 13 10.33 1.81 51.85
C GLY A 13 10.31 3.15 51.13
N LEU A 14 10.94 3.24 49.96
CA LEU A 14 10.63 4.26 48.95
C LEU A 14 9.60 3.68 47.98
N ALA A 15 8.40 4.25 47.94
CA ALA A 15 7.41 3.97 46.91
C ALA A 15 7.74 4.80 45.66
N GLY A 16 8.26 4.17 44.61
CA GLY A 16 8.45 4.78 43.30
C GLY A 16 7.18 4.64 42.45
N ALA A 17 6.61 5.76 42.01
CA ALA A 17 5.53 5.78 41.02
C ALA A 17 6.13 5.56 39.61
N VAL A 18 5.72 4.47 38.94
CA VAL A 18 6.06 4.21 37.53
C VAL A 18 4.95 4.76 36.65
N LEU A 19 5.24 5.84 35.91
CA LEU A 19 4.39 6.32 34.83
C LEU A 19 4.68 5.50 33.56
N LEU A 20 3.72 4.66 33.17
CA LEU A 20 3.79 3.86 31.95
C LEU A 20 3.28 4.70 30.76
N SER A 21 4.18 5.38 30.07
CA SER A 21 3.84 6.05 28.80
C SER A 21 3.79 5.01 27.67
N ALA A 22 2.59 4.56 27.31
CA ALA A 22 2.38 3.75 26.11
C ALA A 22 2.37 4.66 24.87
N SER A 23 3.46 4.66 24.10
CA SER A 23 3.49 5.31 22.79
C SER A 23 2.73 4.46 21.78
N LEU A 24 1.53 4.90 21.38
CA LEU A 24 0.86 4.39 20.17
C LEU A 24 1.60 4.92 18.94
N ALA A 25 2.53 4.15 18.40
CA ALA A 25 3.07 4.42 17.08
C ALA A 25 1.94 4.24 16.06
N ALA A 26 1.50 5.33 15.43
CA ALA A 26 0.53 5.27 14.34
C ALA A 26 1.14 4.50 13.15
N LYS A 27 0.50 3.40 12.73
CA LYS A 27 0.89 2.70 11.50
C LYS A 27 0.65 3.64 10.31
N ALA A 28 1.65 3.80 9.45
CA ALA A 28 1.51 4.56 8.22
C ALA A 28 0.35 3.98 7.37
N ALA A 29 -0.46 4.86 6.78
CA ALA A 29 -1.58 4.46 5.94
C ALA A 29 -1.07 3.75 4.67
N ASP A 30 -1.79 2.70 4.27
CA ASP A 30 -1.53 1.99 3.03
C ASP A 30 -1.80 2.94 1.85
N LYS A 31 -0.95 2.92 0.81
CA LYS A 31 -1.13 3.79 -0.36
C LYS A 31 -0.61 3.16 -1.64
N VAL A 32 -1.27 3.45 -2.75
CA VAL A 32 -0.82 3.13 -4.12
C VAL A 32 -0.29 4.41 -4.75
N TYR A 33 0.76 4.32 -5.56
CA TYR A 33 1.37 5.49 -6.16
C TYR A 33 2.08 5.21 -7.48
N PHE A 34 2.23 6.27 -8.29
CA PHE A 34 3.12 6.29 -9.44
C PHE A 34 4.52 6.73 -9.04
N VAL A 35 5.51 5.93 -9.42
CA VAL A 35 6.92 6.33 -9.41
C VAL A 35 7.18 7.24 -10.62
N GLU A 36 6.78 6.78 -11.80
CA GLU A 36 6.77 7.55 -13.05
C GLU A 36 5.62 7.05 -13.96
N PRO A 37 5.06 7.91 -14.84
CA PRO A 37 5.28 9.34 -14.92
C PRO A 37 4.68 10.08 -13.72
N LYS A 38 5.08 11.35 -13.53
CA LYS A 38 4.44 12.23 -12.54
C LYS A 38 3.15 12.81 -13.09
N ASP A 39 2.26 13.24 -12.20
CA ASP A 39 1.06 13.95 -12.60
C ASP A 39 1.40 15.22 -13.41
N GLY A 40 0.66 15.43 -14.49
CA GLY A 40 0.86 16.50 -15.46
C GLY A 40 2.01 16.28 -16.45
N ALA A 41 2.70 15.14 -16.43
CA ALA A 41 3.86 14.93 -17.30
C ALA A 41 3.47 14.89 -18.80
N THR A 42 4.33 15.50 -19.63
CA THR A 42 4.31 15.28 -21.08
C THR A 42 5.31 14.19 -21.45
N VAL A 43 4.85 13.15 -22.15
CA VAL A 43 5.60 11.92 -22.42
C VAL A 43 5.54 11.53 -23.91
N ALA A 44 6.43 10.65 -24.34
CA ALA A 44 6.36 10.00 -25.66
C ALA A 44 5.73 8.60 -25.52
N SER A 45 5.15 8.10 -26.61
CA SER A 45 4.65 6.72 -26.71
C SER A 45 5.75 5.79 -27.23
N PRO A 46 5.99 4.60 -26.64
CA PRO A 46 5.26 4.05 -25.50
C PRO A 46 5.58 4.75 -24.18
N VAL A 47 4.55 4.95 -23.37
CA VAL A 47 4.66 5.58 -22.05
C VAL A 47 5.18 4.56 -21.06
N LYS A 48 6.37 4.79 -20.53
CA LYS A 48 6.89 4.02 -19.42
C LYS A 48 6.16 4.38 -18.14
N VAL A 49 5.61 3.38 -17.46
CA VAL A 49 4.88 3.54 -16.21
C VAL A 49 5.49 2.63 -15.15
N LYS A 50 5.86 3.19 -14.00
CA LYS A 50 6.31 2.46 -12.81
C LYS A 50 5.47 2.88 -11.61
N PHE A 51 5.18 1.92 -10.76
CA PHE A 51 4.22 2.10 -9.67
C PHE A 51 4.57 1.21 -8.49
N GLY A 52 3.92 1.48 -7.36
CA GLY A 52 4.11 0.71 -6.14
C GLY A 52 2.97 0.87 -5.16
N VAL A 53 3.10 0.13 -4.07
CA VAL A 53 2.18 0.14 -2.94
C VAL A 53 2.99 0.12 -1.64
N ASP A 54 2.60 0.95 -0.68
CA ASP A 54 3.11 0.91 0.69
C ASP A 54 2.06 0.27 1.62
N GLY A 55 2.52 -0.46 2.63
CA GLY A 55 1.67 -1.08 3.65
C GLY A 55 0.99 -2.40 3.26
N MET A 56 1.10 -2.79 1.99
CA MET A 56 0.60 -4.05 1.42
C MET A 56 1.73 -4.83 0.74
N ALA A 57 1.58 -6.15 0.62
CA ALA A 57 2.49 -7.00 -0.14
C ALA A 57 2.01 -7.22 -1.58
N VAL A 58 2.91 -7.11 -2.55
CA VAL A 58 2.61 -7.49 -3.94
C VAL A 58 2.71 -9.01 -4.09
N LYS A 59 1.65 -9.64 -4.58
CA LYS A 59 1.52 -11.09 -4.80
C LYS A 59 0.79 -11.36 -6.11
N PRO A 60 1.03 -12.51 -6.77
CA PRO A 60 0.29 -12.88 -7.97
C PRO A 60 -1.22 -12.98 -7.72
N ALA A 61 -2.02 -12.77 -8.76
CA ALA A 61 -3.43 -13.11 -8.76
C ALA A 61 -3.63 -14.59 -8.37
N GLY A 62 -4.69 -14.86 -7.61
CA GLY A 62 -4.96 -16.16 -6.97
C GLY A 62 -4.34 -16.33 -5.58
N ASP A 63 -3.33 -15.54 -5.20
CA ASP A 63 -2.83 -15.53 -3.83
C ASP A 63 -3.77 -14.73 -2.92
N MET A 64 -4.38 -15.41 -1.94
CA MET A 64 -5.39 -14.85 -1.04
C MET A 64 -4.80 -14.42 0.31
N SER A 65 -3.49 -14.25 0.41
CA SER A 65 -2.82 -13.79 1.64
C SER A 65 -3.38 -12.43 2.08
N ALA A 66 -3.69 -12.29 3.37
CA ALA A 66 -4.19 -11.03 3.92
C ALA A 66 -3.15 -9.90 3.77
N GLY A 67 -3.63 -8.69 3.49
CA GLY A 67 -2.75 -7.52 3.28
C GLY A 67 -1.89 -7.63 2.02
N SER A 68 -2.39 -8.33 0.99
CA SER A 68 -1.67 -8.53 -0.26
C SER A 68 -2.56 -8.42 -1.49
N GLY A 69 -1.94 -8.33 -2.65
CA GLY A 69 -2.67 -8.21 -3.90
C GLY A 69 -1.76 -7.87 -5.07
N HIS A 70 -2.36 -7.38 -6.14
CA HIS A 70 -1.65 -6.95 -7.33
C HIS A 70 -2.23 -5.66 -7.90
N HIS A 71 -1.46 -5.03 -8.77
CA HIS A 71 -1.83 -3.78 -9.39
C HIS A 71 -2.73 -3.99 -10.60
N HIS A 72 -3.55 -2.97 -10.84
CA HIS A 72 -4.35 -2.75 -12.03
C HIS A 72 -4.10 -1.32 -12.50
N LEU A 73 -4.05 -1.11 -13.81
CA LEU A 73 -4.04 0.22 -14.38
C LEU A 73 -5.29 0.41 -15.23
N ILE A 74 -6.01 1.49 -14.96
CA ILE A 74 -7.20 1.90 -15.69
C ILE A 74 -6.84 3.13 -16.52
N VAL A 75 -6.90 3.00 -17.84
CA VAL A 75 -6.65 4.08 -18.80
C VAL A 75 -7.97 4.82 -19.05
N ASP A 76 -7.94 6.14 -18.90
CA ASP A 76 -9.09 7.04 -19.10
C ASP A 76 -10.33 6.68 -18.28
N GLY A 77 -10.12 6.02 -17.13
CA GLY A 77 -11.18 5.55 -16.23
C GLY A 77 -10.93 5.88 -14.76
N LYS A 78 -11.96 5.64 -13.95
CA LYS A 78 -11.98 5.90 -12.51
C LYS A 78 -11.66 4.64 -11.70
N PRO A 79 -11.23 4.77 -10.43
CA PRO A 79 -11.07 3.63 -9.55
C PRO A 79 -12.38 2.84 -9.40
N VAL A 80 -12.27 1.52 -9.39
CA VAL A 80 -13.38 0.59 -9.11
C VAL A 80 -13.71 0.62 -7.61
N PRO A 81 -15.00 0.61 -7.21
CA PRO A 81 -15.41 0.57 -5.82
C PRO A 81 -14.85 -0.62 -5.03
N LYS A 82 -14.76 -0.48 -3.71
CA LYS A 82 -14.21 -1.52 -2.83
C LYS A 82 -15.05 -2.79 -2.90
N GLY A 83 -14.37 -3.93 -3.08
CA GLY A 83 -14.99 -5.26 -3.12
C GLY A 83 -15.55 -5.66 -4.47
N GLU A 84 -15.65 -4.74 -5.43
CA GLU A 84 -16.03 -5.04 -6.81
C GLU A 84 -14.84 -5.57 -7.60
N VAL A 85 -15.12 -6.44 -8.57
CA VAL A 85 -14.10 -7.00 -9.46
C VAL A 85 -13.64 -5.93 -10.45
N VAL A 86 -12.33 -5.74 -10.56
CA VAL A 86 -11.75 -4.89 -11.60
C VAL A 86 -11.97 -5.58 -12.96
N PRO A 87 -12.64 -4.94 -13.94
CA PRO A 87 -12.87 -5.51 -15.26
C PRO A 87 -11.57 -5.91 -15.95
N THR A 88 -11.62 -6.88 -16.85
CA THR A 88 -10.53 -7.18 -17.79
C THR A 88 -10.99 -6.77 -19.18
N ASP A 89 -10.48 -5.65 -19.67
CA ASP A 89 -10.75 -5.13 -21.00
C ASP A 89 -9.56 -4.30 -21.51
N ASP A 90 -9.69 -3.71 -22.69
CA ASP A 90 -8.61 -2.96 -23.34
C ASP A 90 -8.15 -1.73 -22.55
N THR A 91 -8.97 -1.24 -21.61
CA THR A 91 -8.67 -0.07 -20.76
C THR A 91 -8.27 -0.46 -19.33
N HIS A 92 -8.46 -1.72 -18.94
CA HIS A 92 -8.09 -2.25 -17.62
C HIS A 92 -6.97 -3.27 -17.74
N ILE A 93 -5.75 -2.83 -17.46
CA ILE A 93 -4.53 -3.63 -17.62
C ILE A 93 -4.19 -4.32 -16.31
N HIS A 94 -4.04 -5.65 -16.36
CA HIS A 94 -3.86 -6.49 -15.18
C HIS A 94 -2.39 -6.84 -14.94
N PHE A 95 -1.90 -6.61 -13.73
CA PHE A 95 -0.54 -6.97 -13.31
C PHE A 95 -0.54 -8.17 -12.35
N GLY A 96 -1.29 -9.22 -12.70
CA GLY A 96 -1.51 -10.41 -11.88
C GLY A 96 -0.29 -11.30 -11.64
N LYS A 97 0.91 -10.96 -12.14
CA LYS A 97 2.17 -11.65 -11.81
C LYS A 97 3.01 -10.87 -10.80
N GLY A 98 2.46 -9.78 -10.25
CA GLY A 98 3.17 -8.88 -9.33
C GLY A 98 4.08 -7.88 -10.04
N GLN A 99 3.75 -7.50 -11.27
CA GLN A 99 4.51 -6.47 -11.99
C GLN A 99 4.38 -5.12 -11.27
N THR A 100 5.43 -4.30 -11.39
CA THR A 100 5.53 -2.93 -10.83
C THR A 100 5.86 -1.90 -11.90
N GLU A 101 5.96 -2.33 -13.15
CA GLU A 101 6.21 -1.46 -14.30
C GLU A 101 5.62 -2.05 -15.59
N THR A 102 5.39 -1.18 -16.57
CA THR A 102 4.91 -1.52 -17.90
C THR A 102 5.25 -0.43 -18.92
N GLU A 103 5.04 -0.73 -20.20
CA GLU A 103 5.06 0.23 -21.31
C GLU A 103 3.69 0.27 -21.97
N LEU A 104 3.10 1.45 -22.08
CA LEU A 104 1.77 1.65 -22.63
C LEU A 104 1.84 2.32 -23.99
N LYS A 105 1.19 1.71 -24.98
CA LYS A 105 0.94 2.37 -26.26
C LYS A 105 -0.33 3.19 -26.14
N LEU A 106 -0.17 4.49 -25.98
CA LEU A 106 -1.26 5.46 -25.97
C LEU A 106 -1.20 6.33 -27.22
N ALA A 107 -2.35 6.80 -27.68
CA ALA A 107 -2.44 7.76 -28.77
C ALA A 107 -1.94 9.14 -28.30
N PRO A 108 -1.51 10.02 -29.21
CA PRO A 108 -1.23 11.42 -28.87
C PRO A 108 -2.47 12.10 -28.27
N GLY A 109 -2.28 12.86 -27.19
CA GLY A 109 -3.38 13.53 -26.49
C GLY A 109 -3.29 13.44 -24.97
N LYS A 110 -4.32 13.95 -24.29
CA LYS A 110 -4.44 13.90 -22.83
C LYS A 110 -5.07 12.58 -22.41
N HIS A 111 -4.45 11.91 -21.46
CA HIS A 111 -4.96 10.68 -20.84
C HIS A 111 -4.95 10.80 -19.33
N THR A 112 -5.85 10.07 -18.66
CA THR A 112 -5.75 9.80 -17.22
C THR A 112 -5.31 8.37 -17.00
N LEU A 113 -4.39 8.16 -16.06
CA LEU A 113 -3.91 6.85 -15.65
C LEU A 113 -4.29 6.66 -14.19
N THR A 114 -5.14 5.67 -13.90
CA THR A 114 -5.56 5.34 -12.55
C THR A 114 -4.93 4.01 -12.14
N MET A 115 -3.93 4.05 -11.28
CA MET A 115 -3.36 2.85 -10.65
C MET A 115 -4.27 2.43 -9.50
N GLN A 116 -4.60 1.15 -9.42
CA GLN A 116 -5.46 0.60 -8.38
C GLN A 116 -4.89 -0.73 -7.88
N PHE A 117 -5.05 -1.00 -6.58
CA PHE A 117 -4.68 -2.30 -6.00
C PHE A 117 -5.92 -3.17 -5.78
N ALA A 118 -5.78 -4.46 -6.05
CA ALA A 118 -6.84 -5.45 -5.89
C ALA A 118 -6.29 -6.74 -5.25
N ASP A 119 -7.16 -7.50 -4.59
CA ASP A 119 -6.81 -8.77 -3.95
C ASP A 119 -6.56 -9.90 -4.98
N GLY A 120 -6.23 -11.11 -4.49
CA GLY A 120 -6.01 -12.28 -5.36
C GLY A 120 -7.20 -12.66 -6.25
N ALA A 121 -8.42 -12.22 -5.93
CA ALA A 121 -9.63 -12.46 -6.73
C ALA A 121 -9.96 -11.27 -7.66
N HIS A 122 -9.03 -10.34 -7.86
CA HIS A 122 -9.20 -9.10 -8.61
C HIS A 122 -10.25 -8.16 -8.02
N ARG A 123 -10.57 -8.29 -6.73
CA ARG A 123 -11.50 -7.37 -6.06
C ARG A 123 -10.74 -6.14 -5.59
N SER A 124 -11.22 -4.99 -6.02
CA SER A 124 -10.64 -3.69 -5.68
C SER A 124 -10.59 -3.48 -4.16
N TYR A 125 -9.47 -2.96 -3.67
CA TYR A 125 -9.38 -2.47 -2.30
C TYR A 125 -10.08 -1.11 -2.10
N GLY A 126 -10.61 -0.53 -3.17
CA GLY A 126 -11.39 0.70 -3.20
C GLY A 126 -10.59 1.90 -3.70
N PRO A 127 -11.25 3.08 -3.77
CA PRO A 127 -10.60 4.33 -4.16
C PRO A 127 -9.44 4.74 -3.23
N ASP A 128 -9.46 4.35 -1.96
CA ASP A 128 -8.39 4.68 -1.00
C ASP A 128 -7.04 4.02 -1.35
N LEU A 129 -7.07 2.85 -2.02
CA LEU A 129 -5.90 2.22 -2.63
C LEU A 129 -5.91 2.39 -4.14
N SER A 130 -6.05 3.64 -4.56
CA SER A 130 -5.84 4.06 -5.93
C SER A 130 -5.10 5.39 -6.00
N SER A 131 -4.52 5.68 -7.16
CA SER A 131 -3.90 6.96 -7.48
C SER A 131 -4.21 7.27 -8.94
N THR A 132 -4.61 8.50 -9.23
CA THR A 132 -4.87 8.96 -10.60
C THR A 132 -3.91 10.08 -10.95
N ILE A 133 -3.32 10.00 -12.14
CA ILE A 133 -2.51 11.06 -12.73
C ILE A 133 -3.04 11.41 -14.12
N SER A 134 -2.82 12.65 -14.56
CA SER A 134 -2.98 13.09 -15.93
C SER A 134 -1.64 13.10 -16.66
N VAL A 135 -1.61 12.63 -17.89
CA VAL A 135 -0.43 12.70 -18.77
C VAL A 135 -0.82 13.26 -20.13
N THR A 136 0.13 13.89 -20.81
CA THR A 136 -0.03 14.32 -22.21
C THR A 136 0.97 13.57 -23.09
N VAL A 137 0.48 12.77 -24.02
CA VAL A 137 1.29 12.03 -24.99
C VAL A 137 1.49 12.93 -26.21
N LYS A 138 2.75 13.10 -26.64
CA LYS A 138 3.12 13.85 -27.86
C LYS A 138 2.91 13.05 -29.13
#